data_AF-C6MAG3-F1
#
_entry.id   AF-C6MAG3-F1
#
_cell.length_a   1.000
_cell.length_b   1.000
_cell.length_c   1.000
_cell.angle_alpha   90.00
_cell.angle_beta   90.00
_cell.angle_gamma   90.00
#
_symmetry.space_group_name_H-M   'P 1'
#
loop_
_entity.id
_entity.type
_entity.pdbx_description
1 polymer ?
#
loop_
_entity_poly.entity_id
_entity_poly.type
_entity_poly.pdbx_seq_one_letter_code
_entity_poly.pdbx_strand_id
1 'polypeptide(L)'
;MNIEQVDEMLNKKSGLLGISELSNDCRTLEIAADEGHEGARLALEVMTYRLAKYIASMSVACGGIDALVFTGGIGENSRNIRAKTVAYLDYLGLHIDTKANMEKRYGNSGIISPTGSMPAVLVVPTNEELMIALDTAALAGFLQEAG
;
A
#
# COMPACT_ATOMS: atom_id res chain seq x y z
N MET A 1 22.43 -2.54 -25.41
CA MET A 1 21.04 -2.27 -24.98
C MET A 1 20.44 -1.25 -25.92
N ASN A 2 19.35 -1.59 -26.60
CA ASN A 2 18.47 -0.66 -27.31
C ASN A 2 17.33 -0.19 -26.39
N ILE A 3 16.46 0.70 -26.89
CA ILE A 3 15.36 1.27 -26.11
C ILE A 3 14.39 0.17 -25.65
N GLU A 4 14.09 -0.78 -26.52
CA GLU A 4 13.17 -1.89 -26.22
C GLU A 4 13.71 -2.79 -25.10
N GLN A 5 15.01 -3.07 -25.10
CA GLN A 5 15.68 -3.84 -24.06
C GLN A 5 15.69 -3.10 -22.72
N VAL A 6 15.82 -1.77 -22.73
CA VAL A 6 15.75 -0.95 -21.51
C VAL A 6 14.32 -0.94 -20.96
N ASP A 7 13.32 -0.79 -21.82
CA ASP A 7 11.91 -0.84 -21.42
C ASP A 7 11.55 -2.20 -20.79
N GLU A 8 11.97 -3.29 -21.42
CA GLU A 8 11.76 -4.64 -20.90
C GLU A 8 12.44 -4.82 -19.53
N MET A 9 13.68 -4.37 -19.39
CA MET A 9 14.42 -4.45 -18.14
C MET A 9 13.69 -3.71 -17.01
N LEU A 10 13.25 -2.48 -17.26
CA LEU A 10 12.60 -1.64 -16.26
C LEU A 10 11.20 -2.13 -15.90
N ASN A 11 10.40 -2.55 -16.88
CA ASN A 11 8.99 -2.90 -16.64
C ASN A 11 8.78 -4.37 -16.27
N LYS A 12 9.68 -5.29 -16.63
CA LYS A 12 9.49 -6.73 -16.45
C LYS A 12 10.53 -7.41 -15.58
N LYS A 13 11.74 -6.86 -15.45
CA LYS A 13 12.88 -7.52 -14.78
C LYS A 13 13.41 -6.75 -13.55
N SER A 14 12.74 -5.68 -13.15
CA SER A 14 13.16 -4.80 -12.06
C SER A 14 12.25 -4.92 -10.82
N GLY A 15 12.36 -3.98 -9.89
CA GLY A 15 11.49 -3.90 -8.71
C GLY A 15 11.70 -5.07 -7.75
N LEU A 16 10.62 -5.60 -7.20
CA LEU A 16 10.65 -6.75 -6.29
C LEU A 16 11.39 -7.94 -6.91
N LEU A 17 11.05 -8.30 -8.15
CA LEU A 17 11.67 -9.43 -8.86
C LEU A 17 13.17 -9.21 -9.07
N GLY A 18 13.57 -8.02 -9.52
CA GLY A 18 14.98 -7.73 -9.81
C GLY A 18 15.87 -7.68 -8.57
N ILE A 19 15.33 -7.22 -7.43
CA ILE A 19 16.10 -7.16 -6.17
C ILE A 19 16.10 -8.52 -5.48
N SER A 20 14.95 -9.21 -5.46
CA SER A 20 14.84 -10.48 -4.77
C SER A 20 15.43 -11.64 -5.56
N GLU A 21 15.57 -11.48 -6.88
CA GLU A 21 15.89 -12.52 -7.86
C GLU A 21 15.00 -13.77 -7.73
N LEU A 22 13.75 -13.57 -7.28
CA LEU A 22 12.85 -14.65 -6.88
C LEU A 22 11.44 -14.48 -7.42
N SER A 23 10.75 -13.40 -7.05
CA SER A 23 9.34 -13.20 -7.41
C SER A 23 8.96 -11.72 -7.39
N ASN A 24 7.96 -11.36 -8.18
CA ASN A 24 7.28 -10.06 -8.09
C ASN A 24 6.04 -10.11 -7.17
N ASP A 25 5.62 -11.28 -6.68
CA ASP A 25 4.49 -11.43 -5.77
C ASP A 25 4.94 -11.20 -4.30
N CYS A 26 4.33 -10.20 -3.67
CA CYS A 26 4.72 -9.77 -2.32
C CYS A 26 4.49 -10.87 -1.26
N ARG A 27 3.45 -11.70 -1.39
CA ARG A 27 3.18 -12.79 -0.43
C ARG A 27 4.28 -13.85 -0.48
N THR A 28 4.71 -14.21 -1.68
CA THR A 28 5.81 -15.14 -1.91
C THR A 28 7.10 -14.62 -1.27
N LEU A 29 7.39 -13.32 -1.43
CA LEU A 29 8.56 -12.70 -0.82
C LEU A 29 8.47 -12.61 0.71
N GLU A 30 7.29 -12.37 1.28
CA GLU A 30 7.11 -12.37 2.74
C GLU A 30 7.45 -13.74 3.33
N ILE A 31 6.94 -14.82 2.73
CA ILE A 31 7.24 -16.19 3.16
C ILE A 31 8.74 -16.48 3.04
N ALA A 32 9.34 -16.20 1.88
CA ALA A 32 10.76 -16.45 1.67
C ALA A 32 11.66 -15.63 2.61
N ALA A 33 11.29 -14.37 2.90
CA ALA A 33 12.01 -13.55 3.86
C ALA A 33 11.93 -14.12 5.29
N ASP A 34 10.76 -14.61 5.71
CA ASP A 34 10.58 -15.28 7.00
C ASP A 34 11.39 -16.60 7.09
N GLU A 35 11.63 -17.26 5.95
CA GLU A 35 12.50 -18.43 5.81
C GLU A 35 13.99 -18.10 5.68
N GLY A 36 14.37 -16.81 5.74
CA GLY A 36 15.77 -16.36 5.74
C GLY A 36 16.34 -16.00 4.36
N HIS A 37 15.51 -15.83 3.33
CA HIS A 37 15.98 -15.39 2.01
C HIS A 37 16.34 -13.90 2.01
N GLU A 38 17.63 -13.59 2.02
CA GLU A 38 18.15 -12.22 2.11
C GLU A 38 17.66 -11.30 0.97
N GLY A 39 17.62 -11.78 -0.27
CA GLY A 39 17.12 -10.98 -1.41
C GLY A 39 15.65 -10.57 -1.26
N ALA A 40 14.78 -11.49 -0.82
CA ALA A 40 13.37 -11.20 -0.56
C ALA A 40 13.21 -10.18 0.58
N ARG A 41 13.96 -10.34 1.67
CA ARG A 41 13.99 -9.38 2.77
C ARG A 41 14.41 -7.99 2.29
N LEU A 42 15.49 -7.90 1.53
CA LEU A 42 15.99 -6.64 0.96
C LEU A 42 14.95 -5.99 0.03
N ALA A 43 14.32 -6.77 -0.84
CA ALA A 43 13.31 -6.27 -1.77
C ALA A 43 12.12 -5.63 -1.03
N LEU A 44 11.62 -6.28 0.03
CA LEU A 44 10.53 -5.76 0.87
C LEU A 44 10.95 -4.53 1.67
N GLU A 45 12.19 -4.50 2.20
CA GLU A 45 12.74 -3.33 2.89
C GLU A 45 12.85 -2.11 1.96
N VAL A 46 13.38 -2.30 0.75
CA VAL A 46 13.46 -1.22 -0.25
C VAL A 46 12.07 -0.74 -0.65
N MET A 47 11.12 -1.65 -0.86
CA MET A 47 9.74 -1.31 -1.19
C MET A 47 9.08 -0.45 -0.11
N THR A 48 9.13 -0.90 1.15
CA THR A 48 8.50 -0.22 2.29
C THR A 48 9.16 1.13 2.60
N TYR A 49 10.49 1.21 2.49
CA TYR A 49 11.22 2.48 2.61
C TYR A 49 10.81 3.48 1.52
N ARG A 50 10.74 3.05 0.26
CA ARG A 50 10.32 3.92 -0.85
C ARG A 50 8.88 4.39 -0.66
N LEU A 51 7.98 3.48 -0.26
CA LEU A 51 6.59 3.82 0.01
C LEU A 51 6.48 4.88 1.11
N ALA A 52 7.16 4.70 2.24
CA ALA A 52 7.20 5.68 3.32
C ALA A 52 7.74 7.03 2.83
N LYS A 53 8.83 7.03 2.06
CA LYS A 53 9.40 8.25 1.47
C LYS A 53 8.40 9.01 0.60
N TYR A 54 7.62 8.30 -0.23
CA TYR A 54 6.58 8.94 -1.04
C TYR A 54 5.46 9.54 -0.18
N ILE A 55 4.97 8.81 0.82
CA ILE A 55 3.95 9.32 1.77
C ILE A 55 4.43 10.59 2.45
N ALA A 56 5.64 10.57 3.01
CA ALA A 56 6.24 11.74 3.64
C ALA A 56 6.36 12.92 2.68
N SER A 57 6.76 12.69 1.42
CA SER A 57 6.87 13.76 0.43
C SER A 57 5.54 14.43 0.08
N MET A 58 4.44 13.66 0.07
CA MET A 58 3.11 14.18 -0.24
C MET A 58 2.53 15.03 0.90
N SER A 59 2.97 14.79 2.16
CA SER A 59 2.47 15.51 3.33
C SER A 59 2.63 17.03 3.22
N VAL A 60 3.68 17.51 2.54
CA VAL A 60 3.93 18.94 2.32
C VAL A 60 2.85 19.56 1.44
N ALA A 61 2.48 18.88 0.35
CA ALA A 61 1.44 19.35 -0.57
C ALA A 61 0.04 19.30 0.07
N CYS A 62 -0.19 18.34 0.98
CA CYS A 62 -1.44 18.19 1.71
C CYS A 62 -1.56 19.13 2.93
N GLY A 63 -0.48 19.81 3.35
CA GLY A 63 -0.48 20.66 4.55
C GLY A 63 -0.48 19.88 5.87
N GLY A 64 -0.12 18.59 5.83
CA GLY A 64 -0.23 17.65 6.95
C GLY A 64 -0.86 16.33 6.50
N ILE A 65 -1.17 15.47 7.48
CA ILE A 65 -1.85 14.20 7.26
C ILE A 65 -2.96 14.11 8.31
N ASP A 66 -4.22 14.01 7.88
CA ASP A 66 -5.33 13.66 8.79
C ASP A 66 -5.48 12.14 8.89
N ALA A 67 -5.28 11.46 7.76
CA ALA A 67 -5.36 10.01 7.65
C ALA A 67 -4.41 9.44 6.60
N LEU A 68 -3.90 8.24 6.86
CA LEU A 68 -3.19 7.39 5.89
C LEU A 68 -4.05 6.16 5.58
N VAL A 69 -4.42 5.98 4.30
CA VAL A 69 -5.27 4.86 3.85
C VAL A 69 -4.44 3.86 3.05
N PHE A 70 -4.48 2.60 3.46
CA PHE A 70 -3.99 1.47 2.68
C PHE A 70 -5.14 0.80 1.92
N THR A 71 -4.95 0.64 0.61
CA THR A 71 -5.91 0.01 -0.31
C THR A 71 -5.19 -0.85 -1.35
N GLY A 72 -5.93 -1.52 -2.22
CA GLY A 72 -5.42 -2.41 -3.27
C GLY A 72 -4.85 -3.71 -2.71
N GLY A 73 -4.46 -4.62 -3.61
CA GLY A 73 -4.08 -5.99 -3.25
C GLY A 73 -3.08 -6.10 -2.09
N ILE A 74 -1.97 -5.34 -2.14
CA ILE A 74 -0.95 -5.35 -1.08
C ILE A 74 -1.40 -4.55 0.15
N GLY A 75 -1.97 -3.36 -0.03
CA GLY A 75 -2.34 -2.50 1.10
C GLY A 75 -3.46 -3.10 1.94
N GLU A 76 -4.44 -3.75 1.32
CA GLU A 76 -5.54 -4.43 2.02
C GLU A 76 -5.06 -5.71 2.70
N ASN A 77 -4.18 -6.46 2.04
CA ASN A 77 -3.86 -7.81 2.45
C ASN A 77 -2.46 -8.00 2.98
N SER A 78 -1.58 -7.01 3.17
CA SER A 78 -0.30 -7.23 3.86
C SER A 78 -0.17 -6.41 5.15
N ARG A 79 -0.38 -7.09 6.28
CA ARG A 79 -0.13 -6.53 7.62
C ARG A 79 1.32 -6.12 7.84
N ASN A 80 2.26 -6.86 7.27
CA ASN A 80 3.69 -6.66 7.48
C ASN A 80 4.19 -5.44 6.70
N ILE A 81 3.75 -5.28 5.44
CA ILE A 81 4.05 -4.10 4.64
C ILE A 81 3.47 -2.84 5.29
N ARG A 82 2.23 -2.87 5.78
CA ARG A 82 1.64 -1.74 6.51
C ARG A 82 2.46 -1.38 7.75
N ALA A 83 2.76 -2.36 8.59
CA ALA A 83 3.55 -2.17 9.81
C ALA A 83 4.95 -1.59 9.52
N LYS A 84 5.69 -2.17 8.59
CA LYS A 84 7.03 -1.70 8.20
C LYS A 84 7.00 -0.28 7.63
N THR A 85 6.01 0.01 6.78
CA THR A 85 5.86 1.34 6.18
C THR A 85 5.57 2.41 7.24
N VAL A 86 4.62 2.16 8.13
CA VAL A 86 4.25 3.10 9.19
C VAL A 86 5.38 3.30 10.20
N ALA A 87 6.18 2.27 10.49
CA ALA A 87 7.33 2.40 11.38
C ALA A 87 8.35 3.45 10.91
N TYR A 88 8.52 3.65 9.59
CA TYR A 88 9.36 4.71 9.05
C TYR A 88 8.76 6.12 9.20
N LEU A 89 7.46 6.22 9.49
CA LEU A 89 6.69 7.47 9.54
C LEU A 89 6.27 7.86 10.96
N ASP A 90 6.84 7.21 11.98
CA ASP A 90 6.57 7.48 13.39
C ASP A 90 6.78 8.96 13.75
N TYR A 91 7.78 9.60 13.14
CA TYR A 91 8.06 11.04 13.32
C TYR A 91 6.96 11.98 12.78
N LEU A 92 6.03 11.47 11.97
CA LEU A 92 4.82 12.19 11.52
C LEU A 92 3.60 11.88 12.40
N GLY A 93 3.78 11.15 13.51
CA GLY A 93 2.70 10.76 14.43
C GLY A 93 1.84 9.58 13.95
N LEU A 94 2.27 8.89 12.89
CA LEU A 94 1.56 7.72 12.37
C LEU A 94 1.94 6.47 13.17
N HIS A 95 0.94 5.81 13.75
CA HIS A 95 1.14 4.60 14.55
C HIS A 95 0.15 3.50 14.17
N ILE A 96 0.52 2.25 14.46
CA ILE A 96 -0.33 1.08 14.22
C ILE A 96 -0.67 0.39 15.55
N ASP A 97 -1.96 0.09 15.73
CA ASP A 97 -2.41 -0.91 16.68
C ASP A 97 -2.21 -2.30 16.06
N THR A 98 -1.35 -3.11 16.68
CA THR A 98 -0.96 -4.40 16.12
C THR A 98 -2.17 -5.33 15.98
N LYS A 99 -3.10 -5.33 16.95
CA LYS A 99 -4.26 -6.22 16.91
C LYS A 99 -5.22 -5.82 15.79
N ALA A 100 -5.55 -4.54 15.69
CA ALA A 100 -6.40 -4.02 14.62
C ALA A 100 -5.77 -4.29 13.24
N ASN A 101 -4.47 -4.04 13.08
CA ASN A 101 -3.76 -4.31 11.83
C ASN A 101 -3.79 -5.79 11.42
N MET A 102 -3.81 -6.71 12.38
CA MET A 102 -3.93 -8.15 12.12
C MET A 102 -5.31 -8.53 11.58
N GLU A 103 -6.37 -7.92 12.14
CA GLU A 103 -7.76 -8.24 11.85
C GLU A 103 -8.25 -7.67 10.50
N LYS A 104 -7.68 -6.55 10.05
CA LYS A 104 -8.09 -5.88 8.79
C LYS A 104 -7.37 -6.44 7.56
N ARG A 105 -7.80 -7.64 7.12
CA ARG A 105 -7.45 -8.33 5.86
C ARG A 105 -8.69 -9.04 5.29
N TYR A 106 -8.62 -9.50 4.04
CA TYR A 106 -9.66 -10.33 3.40
C TYR A 106 -11.05 -9.69 3.39
N GLY A 107 -11.12 -8.42 2.97
CA GLY A 107 -12.38 -7.65 2.89
C GLY A 107 -12.76 -6.91 4.18
N ASN A 108 -12.04 -7.13 5.29
CA ASN A 108 -12.23 -6.34 6.50
C ASN A 108 -11.55 -4.97 6.38
N SER A 109 -12.30 -3.91 6.64
CA SER A 109 -11.86 -2.52 6.56
C SER A 109 -11.96 -1.79 7.90
N GLY A 110 -11.28 -0.64 8.01
CA GLY A 110 -11.39 0.26 9.16
C GLY A 110 -10.06 0.78 9.68
N ILE A 111 -10.11 1.46 10.82
CA ILE A 111 -8.96 2.04 11.50
C ILE A 111 -8.06 0.94 12.06
N ILE A 112 -6.76 1.09 11.85
CA ILE A 112 -5.68 0.24 12.34
C ILE A 112 -4.65 1.02 13.17
N SER A 113 -4.89 2.29 13.47
CA SER A 113 -4.11 3.06 14.44
C SER A 113 -4.70 2.95 15.86
N PRO A 114 -3.93 3.25 16.92
CA PRO A 114 -4.45 3.21 18.30
C PRO A 114 -5.67 4.12 18.49
N THR A 115 -6.58 3.76 19.40
CA THR A 115 -7.78 4.57 19.66
C THR A 115 -7.41 6.00 20.05
N GLY A 116 -8.01 6.98 19.37
CA GLY A 116 -7.76 8.41 19.60
C GLY A 116 -6.46 8.94 18.99
N SER A 117 -5.69 8.12 18.28
CA SER A 117 -4.50 8.59 17.55
C SER A 117 -4.89 9.44 16.33
N MET A 118 -4.15 10.53 16.14
CA MET A 118 -4.18 11.38 14.96
C MET A 118 -2.72 11.64 14.54
N PRO A 119 -2.34 11.44 13.27
CA PRO A 119 -3.20 11.05 12.14
C PRO A 119 -3.70 9.60 12.23
N ALA A 120 -4.91 9.34 11.70
CA ALA A 120 -5.48 8.00 11.68
C ALA A 120 -4.81 7.11 10.60
N VAL A 121 -4.69 5.81 10.84
CA VAL A 121 -4.26 4.85 9.82
C VAL A 121 -5.38 3.87 9.54
N LEU A 122 -5.72 3.65 8.27
CA LEU A 122 -6.87 2.84 7.87
C LEU A 122 -6.55 1.83 6.77
N VAL A 123 -7.36 0.78 6.70
CA VAL A 123 -7.46 -0.13 5.56
C VAL A 123 -8.84 0.04 4.92
N VAL A 124 -8.88 0.35 3.63
CA VAL A 124 -10.13 0.54 2.87
C VAL A 124 -10.04 -0.26 1.56
N PRO A 125 -10.88 -1.28 1.36
CA PRO A 125 -10.93 -2.02 0.11
C PRO A 125 -11.27 -1.12 -1.06
N THR A 126 -10.55 -1.28 -2.16
CA THR A 126 -10.93 -0.66 -3.43
C THR A 126 -12.08 -1.44 -4.06
N ASN A 127 -12.94 -0.74 -4.80
CA ASN A 127 -13.96 -1.36 -5.64
C ASN A 127 -14.07 -0.56 -6.94
N GLU A 128 -13.15 -0.86 -7.86
CA GLU A 128 -13.01 -0.14 -9.13
C GLU A 128 -14.25 -0.34 -10.01
N GLU A 129 -14.84 -1.53 -10.01
CA GLU A 129 -16.05 -1.84 -10.77
C GLU A 129 -17.26 -1.05 -10.27
N LEU A 130 -17.42 -0.90 -8.96
CA LEU A 130 -18.48 -0.06 -8.39
C LEU A 130 -18.27 1.40 -8.76
N MET A 131 -17.03 1.91 -8.69
CA MET A 131 -16.75 3.29 -9.07
C MET A 131 -17.08 3.55 -10.54
N ILE A 132 -16.68 2.64 -11.44
CA ILE A 132 -17.02 2.70 -12.87
C ILE A 132 -18.54 2.66 -13.08
N ALA A 133 -19.25 1.80 -12.35
CA ALA A 133 -20.71 1.70 -12.44
C ALA A 133 -21.40 2.98 -11.96
N LEU A 134 -20.93 3.59 -10.86
CA LEU A 134 -21.44 4.85 -10.33
C LEU A 134 -21.18 6.01 -11.30
N ASP A 135 -19.97 6.13 -11.85
CA ASP A 135 -19.65 7.14 -12.86
C ASP A 135 -20.49 6.95 -14.12
N THR A 136 -20.66 5.70 -14.57
CA THR A 136 -21.53 5.37 -15.71
C THR A 136 -22.97 5.77 -15.45
N ALA A 137 -23.49 5.47 -14.25
CA ALA A 137 -24.85 5.83 -13.86
C ALA A 137 -25.04 7.35 -13.78
N ALA A 138 -24.05 8.09 -13.26
CA ALA A 138 -24.07 9.55 -13.23
C ALA A 138 -24.06 10.15 -14.64
N LEU A 139 -23.14 9.70 -15.50
CA LEU A 139 -23.02 10.20 -16.88
C LEU A 139 -24.24 9.85 -17.75
N ALA A 140 -24.87 8.71 -17.50
CA ALA A 140 -26.10 8.30 -18.18
C ALA A 140 -27.37 8.93 -17.60
N GLY A 141 -27.25 9.75 -16.55
CA GLY A 141 -28.38 10.46 -15.92
C GLY A 141 -29.26 9.60 -15.00
N PHE A 142 -28.75 8.45 -14.54
CA PHE A 142 -29.45 7.57 -13.60
C PHE A 142 -29.24 7.96 -12.12
N LEU A 143 -28.20 8.75 -11.82
CA LEU A 143 -28.00 9.37 -10.52
C LEU A 143 -28.35 10.86 -10.62
N GLN A 144 -29.44 11.28 -9.98
CA GLN A 144 -29.69 12.71 -9.72
C GLN A 144 -28.78 13.14 -8.57
N GLU A 145 -28.12 14.29 -8.70
CA GLU A 145 -27.47 14.93 -7.56
C GLU A 145 -28.51 15.09 -6.45
N ALA A 146 -28.26 14.46 -5.30
CA ALA A 146 -28.96 14.80 -4.08
C ALA A 146 -28.53 16.23 -3.72
N GLY A 147 -29.34 17.21 -4.13
CA GLY A 147 -29.19 18.61 -3.75
C GLY A 147 -29.34 18.82 -2.25
#